data_AF-A0A1D1XL23-F1
#
_entry.id   AF-A0A1D1XL23-F1
#
_cell.length_a   1.000
_cell.length_b   1.000
_cell.length_c   1.000
_cell.angle_alpha   90.00
_cell.angle_beta   90.00
_cell.angle_gamma   90.00
#
_symmetry.space_group_name_H-M   'P 1'
#
loop_
_entity.id
_entity.type
_entity.pdbx_description
1 polymer ?
#
loop_
_entity_poly.entity_id
_entity_poly.type
_entity_poly.pdbx_seq_one_letter_code
_entity_poly.pdbx_strand_id
1 'polypeptide(L)'
;MIRRNPRLPGLRPLVSGAVKRLLPSESPHQLLQSRPVSGTAKGKAKIKAGQQLKRSSIPKKKTSKSASGAPGGGGRAANESADRLSRMVDSCLNAPTPLRYLTAKQREREAEREKLGLISKERQREIDSAKAAAKKGPSSGKEEPALMGTPGLDLISLGLVDAEAVPKYELTVEDGRRLAKEYSRMLMRRHRARQAAESTLLRLKKEAIEALPEHLKAAALVPDLTPFPANRFMATLTPPIEGYVEKVREAAKTYVGKQKLR
;
A
#
# COMPACT_ATOMS: atom_id res chain seq x y z
N MET A 1 28.98 -26.49 -36.55
CA MET A 1 30.33 -26.11 -36.06
C MET A 1 30.29 -25.97 -34.55
N ILE A 2 30.84 -26.97 -33.86
CA ILE A 2 30.78 -27.17 -32.41
C ILE A 2 31.98 -26.43 -31.79
N ARG A 3 31.75 -25.40 -30.97
CA ARG A 3 32.82 -24.76 -30.19
C ARG A 3 32.87 -25.36 -28.79
N ARG A 4 33.87 -26.22 -28.57
CA ARG A 4 34.28 -26.76 -27.28
C ARG A 4 34.98 -25.66 -26.49
N ASN A 5 34.53 -25.37 -25.27
CA ASN A 5 35.29 -24.54 -24.32
C ASN A 5 36.35 -25.38 -23.61
N PRO A 6 37.61 -24.92 -23.50
CA PRO A 6 38.66 -25.62 -22.77
C PRO A 6 38.49 -25.45 -21.25
N ARG A 7 38.60 -26.58 -20.53
CA ARG A 7 38.65 -26.66 -19.06
C ARG A 7 39.99 -26.10 -18.57
N LEU A 8 39.96 -25.23 -17.56
CA LEU A 8 41.13 -24.92 -16.73
C LEU A 8 41.07 -25.68 -15.40
N PRO A 9 42.22 -26.12 -14.85
CA PRO A 9 42.27 -27.10 -13.76
C PRO A 9 42.28 -26.48 -12.36
N GLY A 10 41.62 -27.18 -11.43
CA GLY A 10 42.09 -27.44 -10.07
C GLY A 10 42.45 -26.25 -9.16
N LEU A 11 41.47 -25.78 -8.38
CA LEU A 11 41.74 -25.19 -7.06
C LEU A 11 41.14 -26.11 -5.99
N ARG A 12 42.04 -26.73 -5.21
CA ARG A 12 41.72 -27.54 -4.03
C ARG A 12 41.31 -26.61 -2.89
N PRO A 13 40.18 -26.83 -2.19
CA PRO A 13 39.95 -26.13 -0.93
C PRO A 13 40.75 -26.82 0.19
N LEU A 14 41.63 -26.04 0.84
CA LEU A 14 42.27 -26.41 2.11
C LEU A 14 41.18 -26.53 3.18
N VAL A 15 41.06 -27.73 3.74
CA VAL A 15 40.26 -28.02 4.93
C VAL A 15 41.18 -27.87 6.14
N SER A 16 40.98 -26.84 6.96
CA SER A 16 41.32 -26.87 8.39
C SER A 16 40.73 -25.67 9.11
N GLY A 17 39.81 -25.92 10.04
CA GLY A 17 39.29 -24.91 10.94
C GLY A 17 37.88 -25.24 11.41
N ALA A 18 37.80 -25.99 12.51
CA ALA A 18 36.56 -26.36 13.16
C ALA A 18 35.77 -25.11 13.59
N VAL A 19 34.64 -24.84 12.93
CA VAL A 19 33.62 -23.92 13.43
C VAL A 19 32.34 -24.74 13.62
N LYS A 20 31.98 -24.88 14.89
CA LYS A 20 30.77 -25.54 15.37
C LYS A 20 29.56 -25.03 14.60
N ARG A 21 28.85 -25.94 13.93
CA ARG A 21 27.55 -25.68 13.28
C ARG A 21 26.54 -25.35 14.37
N LEU A 22 26.11 -24.10 14.44
CA LEU A 22 24.82 -23.73 15.02
C LEU A 22 23.82 -23.68 13.87
N LEU A 23 22.88 -24.64 13.85
CA LEU A 23 21.67 -24.53 13.05
C LEU A 23 20.87 -23.33 13.57
N PRO A 24 20.41 -22.41 12.71
CA PRO A 24 19.21 -21.62 13.01
C PRO A 24 17.99 -22.42 12.54
N SER A 25 17.13 -22.75 13.48
CA SER A 25 15.79 -23.27 13.27
C SER A 25 15.03 -22.44 12.23
N GLU A 26 14.38 -23.12 11.31
CA GLU A 26 13.41 -22.55 10.37
C GLU A 26 12.28 -21.86 11.14
N SER A 27 12.21 -20.53 11.07
CA SER A 27 11.07 -19.74 11.52
C SER A 27 10.27 -19.26 10.30
N PRO A 28 8.98 -19.63 10.14
CA PRO A 28 8.19 -19.27 8.97
C PRO A 28 7.67 -17.84 9.11
N HIS A 29 8.40 -16.85 8.60
CA HIS A 29 7.93 -15.46 8.55
C HIS A 29 7.43 -15.09 7.15
N GLN A 30 6.29 -15.68 6.77
CA GLN A 30 5.40 -15.10 5.77
C GLN A 30 4.50 -14.08 6.46
N LEU A 31 4.95 -12.84 6.56
CA LEU A 31 4.08 -11.70 6.86
C LEU A 31 4.37 -10.58 5.85
N LEU A 32 4.09 -10.86 4.58
CA LEU A 32 4.12 -9.85 3.52
C LEU A 32 2.80 -9.07 3.53
N GLN A 33 2.74 -7.98 4.30
CA GLN A 33 1.71 -6.97 4.10
C GLN A 33 2.21 -5.94 3.08
N SER A 34 1.75 -6.07 1.84
CA SER A 34 2.26 -5.31 0.69
C SER A 34 1.68 -3.91 0.51
N ARG A 35 0.82 -3.42 1.43
CA ARG A 35 0.17 -2.09 1.35
C ARG A 35 -0.17 -1.50 2.72
N PRO A 36 -0.01 -0.19 2.94
CA PRO A 36 -0.51 0.47 4.14
C PRO A 36 -2.05 0.52 4.11
N VAL A 37 -2.68 0.06 5.18
CA VAL A 37 -4.12 0.23 5.38
C VAL A 37 -4.33 1.62 5.97
N SER A 38 -4.99 2.50 5.22
CA SER A 38 -5.42 3.80 5.73
C SER A 38 -6.35 3.59 6.92
N GLY A 39 -6.08 4.29 8.02
CA GLY A 39 -6.94 4.31 9.19
C GLY A 39 -8.32 4.82 8.81
N THR A 40 -9.25 3.91 8.53
CA THR A 40 -10.68 4.22 8.45
C THR A 40 -11.34 3.77 9.74
N ALA A 41 -12.19 4.65 10.26
CA ALA A 41 -12.83 4.50 11.56
C ALA A 41 -13.60 3.18 11.68
N LYS A 42 -13.46 2.57 12.85
CA LYS A 42 -14.21 1.40 13.32
C LYS A 42 -15.69 1.48 12.94
N GLY A 43 -16.18 0.38 12.35
CA GLY A 43 -17.57 -0.05 12.43
C GLY A 43 -18.60 0.75 11.62
N LYS A 44 -18.84 0.35 10.37
CA LYS A 44 -20.17 0.50 9.75
C LYS A 44 -20.80 -0.87 9.61
N ALA A 45 -21.90 -1.05 10.35
CA ALA A 45 -22.78 -2.20 10.30
C ALA A 45 -23.20 -2.51 8.86
N LYS A 46 -23.49 -3.79 8.59
CA LYS A 46 -23.99 -4.33 7.32
C LYS A 46 -25.14 -3.47 6.76
N ILE A 47 -24.84 -2.56 5.85
CA ILE A 47 -25.86 -1.93 5.00
C ILE A 47 -26.05 -2.87 3.81
N LYS A 48 -27.25 -3.44 3.72
CA LYS A 48 -27.71 -4.25 2.59
C LYS A 48 -27.52 -3.44 1.30
N ALA A 49 -26.73 -3.95 0.36
CA ALA A 49 -26.52 -3.30 -0.93
C ALA A 49 -27.86 -3.18 -1.68
N GLY A 50 -28.22 -1.97 -2.12
CA GLY A 50 -29.36 -1.74 -3.02
C GLY A 50 -30.46 -0.79 -2.51
N GLN A 51 -30.42 -0.30 -1.27
CA GLN A 51 -31.42 0.68 -0.82
C GLN A 51 -31.00 2.09 -1.23
N GLN A 52 -31.79 2.75 -2.07
CA GLN A 52 -31.63 4.18 -2.37
C GLN A 52 -31.72 4.99 -1.07
N LEU A 53 -30.65 5.70 -0.74
CA LEU A 53 -30.62 6.63 0.39
C LEU A 53 -31.70 7.69 0.16
N LYS A 54 -32.75 7.68 0.99
CA LYS A 54 -33.79 8.71 0.97
C LYS A 54 -33.12 10.05 1.27
N ARG A 55 -33.03 10.91 0.25
CA ARG A 55 -32.61 12.31 0.42
C ARG A 55 -33.59 12.94 1.40
N SER A 56 -33.11 13.43 2.54
CA SER A 56 -33.93 14.19 3.47
C SER A 56 -34.34 15.50 2.81
N SER A 57 -35.59 15.56 2.36
CA SER A 57 -36.21 16.81 1.91
C SER A 57 -36.42 17.70 3.13
N ILE A 58 -35.83 18.89 3.11
CA ILE A 58 -36.04 19.92 4.14
C ILE A 58 -37.34 20.65 3.78
N PRO A 59 -38.43 20.52 4.54
CA PRO A 59 -39.64 21.28 4.25
C PRO A 59 -39.41 22.76 4.57
N LYS A 60 -39.69 23.64 3.60
CA LYS A 60 -39.77 25.08 3.84
C LYS A 60 -41.01 25.36 4.71
N LYS A 61 -40.80 25.65 6.00
CA LYS A 61 -41.87 26.08 6.92
C LYS A 61 -42.33 27.49 6.52
N LYS A 62 -43.58 27.61 6.07
CA LYS A 62 -44.29 28.89 5.91
C LYS A 62 -44.40 29.60 7.26
N THR A 63 -44.24 30.90 7.23
CA THR A 63 -44.37 31.81 8.37
C THR A 63 -45.83 31.96 8.78
N SER A 64 -46.16 31.57 10.01
CA SER A 64 -47.29 32.13 10.76
C SER A 64 -46.83 32.49 12.18
N LYS A 65 -46.95 33.79 12.49
CA LYS A 65 -47.09 34.36 13.85
C LYS A 65 -48.43 33.84 14.41
N SER A 66 -48.71 33.66 15.69
CA SER A 66 -48.13 33.99 16.99
C SER A 66 -49.04 33.37 18.07
N ALA A 67 -48.51 32.91 19.22
CA ALA A 67 -49.11 33.11 20.56
C ALA A 67 -48.28 32.43 21.67
N SER A 68 -47.73 33.29 22.54
CA SER A 68 -47.38 33.20 23.98
C SER A 68 -47.33 31.85 24.73
N GLY A 69 -46.24 31.68 25.51
CA GLY A 69 -46.20 30.87 26.74
C GLY A 69 -44.82 30.30 27.07
N ALA A 70 -44.09 30.91 28.01
CA ALA A 70 -42.76 30.53 28.54
C ALA A 70 -42.76 29.14 29.28
N PRO A 71 -41.64 28.46 29.65
CA PRO A 71 -40.35 29.02 30.09
C PRO A 71 -39.08 28.41 29.45
N GLY A 72 -37.96 29.08 29.70
CA GLY A 72 -36.65 28.83 29.11
C GLY A 72 -36.04 27.46 29.42
N GLY A 73 -35.29 26.96 28.44
CA GLY A 73 -34.47 25.75 28.56
C GLY A 73 -33.80 25.26 27.28
N GLY A 74 -33.74 26.06 26.20
CA GLY A 74 -33.29 25.58 24.88
C GLY A 74 -32.14 26.36 24.22
N GLY A 75 -31.55 27.36 24.89
CA GLY A 75 -30.62 28.29 24.26
C GLY A 75 -29.25 27.71 23.86
N ARG A 76 -28.74 26.70 24.59
CA ARG A 76 -27.39 26.16 24.33
C ARG A 76 -27.33 25.29 23.07
N ALA A 77 -28.31 24.40 22.85
CA ALA A 77 -28.30 23.48 21.72
C ALA A 77 -28.62 24.18 20.38
N ALA A 78 -29.49 25.19 20.39
CA ALA A 78 -29.75 26.01 19.21
C ALA A 78 -28.52 26.83 18.81
N ASN A 79 -27.83 27.43 19.78
CA ASN A 79 -26.57 28.15 19.56
C ASN A 79 -25.46 27.21 19.07
N GLU A 80 -25.30 26.01 19.64
CA GLU A 80 -24.32 25.04 19.16
C GLU A 80 -24.56 24.61 17.71
N SER A 81 -25.82 24.48 17.29
CA SER A 81 -26.16 24.13 15.92
C SER A 81 -25.84 25.28 14.95
N ALA A 82 -26.12 26.53 15.34
CA ALA A 82 -25.77 27.72 14.59
C ALA A 82 -24.26 27.93 14.53
N ASP A 83 -23.54 27.72 15.64
CA ASP A 83 -22.08 27.81 15.73
C ASP A 83 -21.40 26.73 14.88
N ARG A 84 -21.93 25.50 14.86
CA ARG A 84 -21.45 24.45 13.96
C ARG A 84 -21.66 24.84 12.50
N LEU A 85 -22.81 25.45 12.17
CA LEU A 85 -23.08 25.92 10.82
C LEU A 85 -22.11 27.04 10.43
N SER A 86 -21.90 28.02 11.31
CA SER A 86 -20.95 29.12 11.11
C SER A 86 -19.53 28.61 10.93
N ARG A 87 -19.06 27.70 11.81
CA ARG A 87 -17.74 27.05 11.68
C ARG A 87 -17.60 26.27 10.37
N MET A 88 -18.66 25.58 9.95
CA MET A 88 -18.66 24.86 8.68
C MET A 88 -18.57 25.83 7.49
N VAL A 89 -19.36 26.90 7.50
CA VAL A 89 -19.31 27.96 6.48
C VAL A 89 -17.92 28.61 6.45
N ASP A 90 -17.36 28.96 7.60
CA ASP A 90 -16.02 29.52 7.71
C ASP A 90 -14.95 28.54 7.21
N SER A 91 -15.10 27.24 7.49
CA SER A 91 -14.18 26.21 7.01
C SER A 91 -14.24 26.03 5.48
N CYS A 92 -15.43 26.17 4.88
CA CYS A 92 -15.61 26.08 3.44
C CYS A 92 -15.07 27.33 2.74
N LEU A 93 -15.32 28.52 3.30
CA LEU A 93 -14.82 29.80 2.77
C LEU A 93 -13.31 29.97 2.97
N ASN A 94 -12.76 29.38 4.04
CA ASN A 94 -11.33 29.38 4.33
C ASN A 94 -10.63 28.07 3.94
N ALA A 95 -11.27 27.20 3.16
CA ALA A 95 -10.60 26.00 2.66
C ALA A 95 -9.38 26.41 1.80
N PRO A 96 -8.28 25.65 1.83
CA PRO A 96 -7.20 25.82 0.86
C PRO A 96 -7.77 25.62 -0.54
N THR A 97 -7.63 26.64 -1.37
CA THR A 97 -7.75 26.51 -2.81
C THR A 97 -6.75 25.46 -3.28
N PRO A 98 -7.13 24.58 -4.22
CA PRO A 98 -6.17 23.64 -4.78
C PRO A 98 -4.99 24.44 -5.34
N LEU A 99 -3.78 24.10 -4.91
CA LEU A 99 -2.55 24.81 -5.29
C LEU A 99 -2.50 24.97 -6.81
N ARG A 100 -2.80 26.18 -7.28
CA ARG A 100 -2.70 26.52 -8.69
C ARG A 100 -1.26 26.89 -8.96
N TYR A 101 -0.64 26.25 -9.95
CA TYR A 101 0.70 26.62 -10.37
C TYR A 101 0.72 28.09 -10.84
N LEU A 102 1.45 28.94 -10.11
CA LEU A 102 1.72 30.32 -10.50
C LEU A 102 2.95 30.35 -11.41
N THR A 103 2.81 31.02 -12.56
CA THR A 103 3.92 31.29 -13.48
C THR A 103 4.90 32.29 -12.85
N ALA A 104 6.16 32.33 -13.31
CA ALA A 104 7.20 33.21 -12.75
C ALA A 104 6.75 34.69 -12.65
N LYS A 105 6.14 35.22 -13.72
CA LYS A 105 5.57 36.58 -13.77
C LYS A 105 4.43 36.83 -12.78
N GLN A 106 3.73 35.79 -12.33
CA GLN A 106 2.67 35.91 -11.32
C GLN A 106 3.28 35.93 -9.91
N ARG A 107 4.33 35.15 -9.67
CA ARG A 107 5.07 35.17 -8.40
C ARG A 107 5.78 36.51 -8.16
N GLU A 108 6.35 37.10 -9.20
CA GLU A 108 6.97 38.43 -9.10
C GLU A 108 5.94 39.51 -8.77
N ARG A 109 4.78 39.49 -9.41
CA ARG A 109 3.67 40.40 -9.10
C ARG A 109 3.11 40.19 -7.69
N GLU A 110 3.06 38.97 -7.20
CA GLU A 110 2.70 38.70 -5.81
C GLU A 110 3.77 39.18 -4.84
N ALA A 111 5.06 39.03 -5.16
CA ALA A 111 6.14 39.58 -4.35
C ALA A 111 6.13 41.12 -4.32
N GLU A 112 5.79 41.79 -5.42
CA GLU A 112 5.59 43.24 -5.47
C GLU A 112 4.37 43.67 -4.64
N ARG A 113 3.27 42.92 -4.70
CA ARG A 113 2.09 43.15 -3.84
C ARG A 113 2.40 42.95 -2.37
N GLU A 114 3.20 41.93 -2.04
CA GLU A 114 3.69 41.68 -0.69
C GLU A 114 4.57 42.84 -0.20
N LYS A 115 5.44 43.39 -1.05
CA LYS A 115 6.23 44.60 -0.74
C LYS A 115 5.35 45.82 -0.47
N LEU A 116 4.22 45.94 -1.16
CA LEU A 116 3.22 47.00 -0.96
C LEU A 116 2.26 46.70 0.21
N GLY A 117 2.43 45.58 0.93
CA GLY A 117 1.61 45.20 2.08
C GLY A 117 0.28 44.52 1.74
N LEU A 118 0.00 44.20 0.47
CA LEU A 118 -1.18 43.45 0.05
C LEU A 118 -0.87 41.96 0.05
N ILE A 119 -1.07 41.30 1.20
CA ILE A 119 -0.81 39.87 1.38
C ILE A 119 -2.05 39.04 0.99
N SER A 120 -1.86 37.99 0.18
CA SER A 120 -2.92 37.05 -0.17
C SER A 120 -3.29 36.14 1.02
N LYS A 121 -4.53 35.62 1.06
CA LYS A 121 -4.96 34.66 2.10
C LYS A 121 -4.11 33.39 2.12
N GLU A 122 -3.60 32.96 0.95
CA GLU A 122 -2.72 31.80 0.82
C GLU A 122 -1.35 32.08 1.45
N ARG A 123 -0.77 33.25 1.19
CA ARG A 123 0.50 33.67 1.79
C ARG A 123 0.41 33.86 3.31
N GLN A 124 -0.71 34.38 3.82
CA GLN A 124 -0.96 34.44 5.27
C GLN A 124 -0.95 33.04 5.90
N ARG A 125 -1.58 32.06 5.27
CA ARG A 125 -1.55 30.65 5.74
C ARG A 125 -0.15 30.05 5.70
N GLU A 126 0.63 30.33 4.66
CA GLU A 126 2.03 29.92 4.59
C GLU A 126 2.84 30.51 5.75
N ILE A 127 2.71 31.82 6.00
CA ILE A 127 3.38 32.50 7.10
C ILE A 127 2.96 31.92 8.45
N ASP A 128 1.67 31.66 8.67
CA ASP A 128 1.16 31.08 9.91
C ASP A 128 1.60 29.63 10.09
N SER A 129 1.66 28.85 9.00
CA SER A 129 2.19 27.48 9.02
C SER A 129 3.69 27.45 9.29
N ALA A 130 4.46 28.40 8.74
CA ALA A 130 5.89 28.54 8.99
C ALA A 130 6.16 29.01 10.43
N LYS A 131 5.36 29.94 10.96
CA LYS A 131 5.39 30.33 12.37
C LYS A 131 5.02 29.17 13.30
N ALA A 132 4.01 28.37 12.95
CA ALA A 132 3.62 27.19 13.71
C ALA A 132 4.70 26.09 13.66
N ALA A 133 5.36 25.90 12.51
CA ALA A 133 6.50 25.01 12.37
C ALA A 133 7.71 25.49 13.18
N ALA A 134 8.02 26.79 13.14
CA ALA A 134 9.09 27.38 13.93
C ALA A 134 8.84 27.25 15.44
N LYS A 135 7.58 27.41 15.89
CA LYS A 135 7.17 27.17 17.29
C LYS A 135 7.30 25.71 17.73
N LYS A 136 7.23 24.75 16.81
CA LYS A 136 7.38 23.31 17.12
C LYS A 136 8.84 22.86 17.26
N GLY A 137 9.80 23.77 17.06
CA GLY A 137 11.23 23.54 17.30
C GLY A 137 11.89 22.61 16.27
N PRO A 138 13.23 22.65 16.14
CA PRO A 138 13.99 21.82 15.22
C PRO A 138 14.13 20.34 15.65
N SER A 139 13.53 19.93 16.77
CA SER A 139 13.66 18.57 17.31
C SER A 139 12.89 17.51 16.53
N SER A 140 11.98 17.89 15.63
CA SER A 140 11.33 16.96 14.71
C SER A 140 12.16 16.67 13.44
N GLY A 141 13.39 17.18 13.35
CA GLY A 141 14.28 17.05 12.19
C GLY A 141 15.42 16.04 12.37
N LYS A 142 15.56 15.42 13.55
CA LYS A 142 16.34 14.18 13.65
C LYS A 142 15.47 13.09 13.04
N GLU A 143 15.74 12.71 11.81
CA GLU A 143 15.11 11.57 11.16
C GLU A 143 15.47 10.31 11.97
N GLU A 144 14.70 10.03 13.03
CA GLU A 144 14.63 8.68 13.54
C GLU A 144 14.24 7.80 12.36
N PRO A 145 14.97 6.70 12.11
CA PRO A 145 14.68 5.85 10.97
C PRO A 145 13.22 5.48 11.04
N ALA A 146 12.45 5.87 10.01
CA ALA A 146 11.03 5.60 9.96
C ALA A 146 10.85 4.08 10.05
N LEU A 147 10.47 3.60 11.23
CA LEU A 147 10.28 2.17 11.49
C LEU A 147 9.19 1.69 10.56
N MET A 148 9.56 0.81 9.63
CA MET A 148 8.67 0.33 8.60
C MET A 148 7.73 -0.70 9.21
N GLY A 149 6.57 -0.26 9.72
CA GLY A 149 5.62 -1.16 10.36
C GLY A 149 4.69 -0.47 11.34
N THR A 150 3.92 -1.27 12.08
CA THR A 150 3.18 -0.77 13.25
C THR A 150 4.17 -0.44 14.36
N PRO A 151 4.10 0.75 14.97
CA PRO A 151 5.03 1.14 16.02
C PRO A 151 4.99 0.11 17.17
N GLY A 152 6.15 -0.41 17.57
CA GLY A 152 6.30 -1.36 18.68
C GLY A 152 6.32 -2.85 18.30
N LEU A 153 6.20 -3.20 17.02
CA LEU A 153 6.34 -4.59 16.54
C LEU A 153 7.67 -4.87 15.83
N ASP A 154 8.59 -3.92 15.86
CA ASP A 154 9.91 -4.08 15.24
C ASP A 154 10.79 -4.98 16.09
N LEU A 155 11.68 -5.74 15.44
CA LEU A 155 12.58 -6.68 16.13
C LEU A 155 13.48 -6.00 17.18
N ILE A 156 13.78 -4.71 16.98
CA ILE A 156 14.51 -3.85 17.92
C ILE A 156 13.64 -3.49 19.12
N SER A 157 12.40 -3.03 18.87
CA SER A 157 11.42 -2.67 19.90
C SER A 157 10.99 -3.87 20.76
N LEU A 158 11.00 -5.07 20.18
CA LEU A 158 10.71 -6.32 20.87
C LEU A 158 11.92 -6.87 21.66
N GLY A 159 13.09 -6.24 21.56
CA GLY A 159 14.31 -6.66 22.26
C GLY A 159 14.93 -7.94 21.72
N LEU A 160 14.59 -8.38 20.49
CA LEU A 160 15.19 -9.55 19.85
C LEU A 160 16.50 -9.20 19.13
N VAL A 161 16.66 -7.95 18.69
CA VAL A 161 17.84 -7.47 17.96
C VAL A 161 18.34 -6.16 18.57
N ASP A 162 19.58 -6.15 19.01
CA ASP A 162 20.24 -4.93 19.49
C ASP A 162 20.49 -3.97 18.31
N ALA A 163 20.03 -2.73 18.44
CA ALA A 163 20.18 -1.71 17.39
C ALA A 163 21.65 -1.44 17.02
N GLU A 164 22.55 -1.61 17.98
CA GLU A 164 23.99 -1.37 17.82
C GLU A 164 24.70 -2.52 17.08
N ALA A 165 24.15 -3.73 17.13
CA ALA A 165 24.71 -4.91 16.46
C ALA A 165 24.37 -4.97 14.97
N VAL A 166 23.47 -4.13 14.48
CA VAL A 166 23.06 -4.09 13.06
C VAL A 166 24.22 -3.52 12.23
N PRO A 167 24.84 -4.30 11.34
CA PRO A 167 25.92 -3.80 10.50
C PRO A 167 25.40 -2.70 9.57
N LYS A 168 25.96 -1.49 9.71
CA LYS A 168 25.67 -0.38 8.81
C LYS A 168 26.50 -0.54 7.55
N TYR A 169 25.86 -0.88 6.44
CA TYR A 169 26.51 -0.92 5.15
C TYR A 169 26.45 0.45 4.51
N GLU A 170 27.62 1.03 4.22
CA GLU A 170 27.73 2.27 3.47
C GLU A 170 27.58 1.96 1.97
N LEU A 171 26.35 2.04 1.47
CA LEU A 171 26.16 2.22 0.03
C LEU A 171 26.36 3.70 -0.27
N THR A 172 27.21 4.04 -1.25
CA THR A 172 27.31 5.44 -1.68
C THR A 172 25.92 5.93 -2.08
N VAL A 173 25.54 7.12 -1.61
CA VAL A 173 24.20 7.68 -1.88
C VAL A 173 23.96 7.79 -3.39
N GLU A 174 25.01 7.99 -4.16
CA GLU A 174 24.97 8.05 -5.62
C GLU A 174 24.63 6.71 -6.27
N ASP A 175 25.28 5.62 -5.86
CA ASP A 175 25.02 4.30 -6.43
C ASP A 175 23.65 3.78 -6.01
N GLY A 176 23.22 4.06 -4.77
CA GLY A 176 21.85 3.78 -4.33
C GLY A 176 20.80 4.48 -5.21
N ARG A 177 21.00 5.77 -5.51
CA ARG A 177 20.12 6.54 -6.40
C ARG A 177 20.15 6.02 -7.83
N ARG A 178 21.30 5.59 -8.35
CA ARG A 178 21.44 5.02 -9.69
C ARG A 178 20.69 3.68 -9.80
N LEU A 179 20.92 2.75 -8.88
CA LEU A 179 20.29 1.43 -8.85
C LEU A 179 18.76 1.53 -8.72
N ALA A 180 18.26 2.39 -7.83
CA ALA A 180 16.82 2.59 -7.65
C ALA A 180 16.14 3.14 -8.93
N LYS A 181 16.80 4.06 -9.64
CA LYS A 181 16.30 4.60 -10.92
C LYS A 181 16.25 3.52 -12.00
N GLU A 182 17.29 2.70 -12.12
CA GLU A 182 17.33 1.62 -13.12
C GLU A 182 16.31 0.53 -12.82
N TYR A 183 16.16 0.12 -11.56
CA TYR A 183 15.11 -0.80 -11.15
C TYR A 183 13.72 -0.26 -11.50
N SER A 184 13.45 1.02 -11.19
CA SER A 184 12.18 1.67 -11.52
C SER A 184 11.92 1.69 -13.04
N ARG A 185 12.96 1.99 -13.85
CA ARG A 185 12.87 1.97 -15.32
C ARG A 185 12.52 0.58 -15.85
N MET A 186 13.24 -0.45 -15.38
CA MET A 186 13.03 -1.83 -15.77
C MET A 186 11.64 -2.35 -15.36
N LEU A 187 11.21 -2.03 -14.15
CA LEU A 187 9.88 -2.39 -13.63
C LEU A 187 8.77 -1.78 -14.49
N MET A 188 8.88 -0.49 -14.83
CA MET A 188 7.90 0.19 -15.67
C MET A 188 7.88 -0.33 -17.11
N ARG A 189 9.04 -0.73 -17.65
CA ARG A 189 9.12 -1.39 -18.96
C ARG A 189 8.37 -2.72 -18.94
N ARG A 190 8.62 -3.57 -17.93
CA ARG A 190 7.94 -4.86 -17.75
C ARG A 190 6.43 -4.67 -17.56
N HIS A 191 6.03 -3.69 -16.76
CA HIS A 191 4.62 -3.39 -16.52
C HIS A 191 3.90 -2.99 -17.81
N ARG A 192 4.47 -2.06 -18.60
CA ARG A 192 3.89 -1.66 -19.89
C ARG A 192 3.80 -2.81 -20.88
N ALA A 193 4.85 -3.64 -20.98
CA ALA A 193 4.84 -4.82 -21.85
C ALA A 193 3.73 -5.81 -21.45
N ARG A 194 3.55 -6.04 -20.13
CA ARG A 194 2.46 -6.87 -19.60
C ARG A 194 1.08 -6.28 -19.92
N GLN A 195 0.87 -4.99 -19.71
CA GLN A 195 -0.39 -4.32 -20.01
C GLN A 195 -0.73 -4.37 -21.51
N ALA A 196 0.27 -4.19 -22.38
CA ALA A 196 0.09 -4.35 -23.81
C ALA A 196 -0.32 -5.79 -24.17
N ALA A 197 0.35 -6.80 -23.60
CA ALA A 197 0.02 -8.21 -23.85
C ALA A 197 -1.36 -8.61 -23.30
N GLU A 198 -1.74 -8.14 -22.11
CA GLU A 198 -3.05 -8.43 -21.52
C GLU A 198 -4.18 -7.74 -22.31
N SER A 199 -3.97 -6.51 -22.78
CA SER A 199 -4.96 -5.78 -23.58
C SER A 199 -5.13 -6.38 -24.99
N THR A 200 -4.04 -6.81 -25.64
CA THR A 200 -4.13 -7.52 -26.93
C THR A 200 -4.81 -8.86 -26.78
N LEU A 201 -4.47 -9.64 -25.75
CA LEU A 201 -5.12 -10.92 -25.46
C LEU A 201 -6.62 -10.77 -25.17
N LEU A 202 -7.01 -9.73 -24.43
CA LEU A 202 -8.41 -9.43 -24.17
C LEU A 202 -9.15 -9.06 -25.45
N ARG A 203 -8.55 -8.23 -26.32
CA ARG A 203 -9.13 -7.86 -27.61
C ARG A 203 -9.35 -9.10 -28.49
N LEU A 204 -8.32 -9.91 -28.67
CA LEU A 204 -8.40 -11.15 -29.46
C LEU A 204 -9.42 -12.14 -28.87
N LYS A 205 -9.53 -12.23 -27.53
CA LYS A 205 -10.55 -13.07 -26.88
C LYS A 205 -11.97 -12.62 -27.25
N LYS A 206 -12.24 -11.32 -27.30
CA LYS A 206 -13.56 -10.78 -27.70
C LYS A 206 -13.86 -11.07 -29.16
N GLU A 207 -12.92 -10.77 -30.04
CA GLU A 207 -13.02 -11.05 -31.48
C GLU A 207 -13.27 -12.55 -31.73
N ALA A 208 -12.59 -13.43 -30.99
CA ALA A 208 -12.81 -14.87 -31.07
C ALA A 208 -14.22 -15.30 -30.63
N ILE A 209 -14.77 -14.69 -29.57
CA ILE A 209 -16.16 -14.96 -29.15
C ILE A 209 -17.14 -14.45 -30.21
N GLU A 210 -16.90 -13.28 -30.80
CA GLU A 210 -17.74 -12.71 -31.86
C GLU A 210 -17.69 -13.53 -33.16
N ALA A 211 -16.60 -14.24 -33.44
CA ALA A 211 -16.49 -15.12 -34.60
C ALA A 211 -17.25 -16.45 -34.44
N LEU A 212 -17.69 -16.83 -33.24
CA LEU A 212 -18.42 -18.08 -33.00
C LEU A 212 -19.85 -18.06 -33.59
N PRO A 213 -20.43 -19.22 -33.90
CA PRO A 213 -21.87 -19.35 -34.17
C PRO A 213 -22.74 -18.92 -32.97
N GLU A 214 -23.95 -18.42 -33.21
CA GLU A 214 -24.85 -17.85 -32.19
C GLU A 214 -25.16 -18.80 -31.02
N HIS A 215 -25.32 -20.10 -31.28
CA HIS A 215 -25.58 -21.09 -30.25
C HIS A 215 -24.40 -21.29 -29.28
N LEU A 216 -23.15 -21.12 -29.74
CA LEU A 216 -21.95 -21.21 -28.89
C LEU A 216 -21.59 -19.88 -28.24
N LYS A 217 -21.94 -18.75 -28.87
CA LYS A 217 -21.74 -17.41 -28.29
C LYS A 217 -22.42 -17.26 -26.94
N ALA A 218 -23.67 -17.70 -26.83
CA ALA A 218 -24.43 -17.65 -25.59
C ALA A 218 -23.74 -18.42 -24.45
N ALA A 219 -23.20 -19.61 -24.75
CA ALA A 219 -22.46 -20.42 -23.79
C ALA A 219 -21.09 -19.80 -23.42
N ALA A 220 -20.37 -19.25 -24.38
CA ALA A 220 -19.03 -18.66 -24.18
C ALA A 220 -19.04 -17.36 -23.37
N LEU A 221 -20.17 -16.64 -23.32
CA LEU A 221 -20.33 -15.43 -22.51
C LEU A 221 -20.47 -15.75 -21.01
N VAL A 222 -20.88 -16.96 -20.65
CA VAL A 222 -21.02 -17.38 -19.26
C VAL A 222 -19.64 -17.69 -18.69
N PRO A 223 -19.24 -17.05 -17.56
CA PRO A 223 -17.97 -17.37 -16.90
C PRO A 223 -17.98 -18.82 -16.39
N ASP A 224 -16.90 -19.55 -16.69
CA ASP A 224 -16.67 -20.87 -16.12
C ASP A 224 -16.34 -20.74 -14.62
N LEU A 225 -17.15 -21.38 -13.78
CA LEU A 225 -17.00 -21.40 -12.32
C LEU A 225 -16.32 -22.67 -11.80
N THR A 226 -15.83 -23.54 -12.68
CA THR A 226 -15.06 -24.71 -12.26
C THR A 226 -13.80 -24.25 -11.50
N PRO A 227 -13.53 -24.80 -10.31
CA PRO A 227 -12.34 -24.42 -9.56
C PRO A 227 -11.09 -24.87 -10.30
N PHE A 228 -9.99 -24.14 -10.12
CA PHE A 228 -8.71 -24.54 -10.70
C PHE A 228 -8.28 -25.92 -10.18
N PRO A 229 -7.64 -26.74 -11.04
CA PRO A 229 -7.22 -28.08 -10.65
C PRO A 229 -6.20 -28.03 -9.51
N ALA A 230 -6.39 -28.89 -8.50
CA ALA A 230 -5.52 -28.97 -7.34
C ALA A 230 -4.05 -29.31 -7.68
N ASN A 231 -3.81 -29.89 -8.85
CA ASN A 231 -2.48 -30.28 -9.34
C ASN A 231 -1.69 -29.13 -9.98
N ARG A 232 -2.15 -27.88 -9.88
CA ARG A 232 -1.41 -26.72 -10.38
C ARG A 232 -0.33 -26.33 -9.37
N PHE A 233 0.85 -26.93 -9.51
CA PHE A 233 2.01 -26.61 -8.68
C PHE A 233 2.60 -25.24 -9.06
N MET A 234 3.07 -24.51 -8.05
CA MET A 234 3.89 -23.32 -8.27
C MET A 234 5.24 -23.72 -8.86
N ALA A 235 5.78 -22.89 -9.75
CA ALA A 235 7.13 -23.10 -10.25
C ALA A 235 8.13 -23.05 -9.09
N THR A 236 8.86 -24.14 -8.87
CA THR A 236 9.94 -24.24 -7.89
C THR A 236 11.26 -23.84 -8.52
N LEU A 237 12.23 -23.41 -7.69
CA LEU A 237 13.57 -23.04 -8.16
C LEU A 237 14.32 -24.21 -8.79
N THR A 238 14.05 -25.43 -8.32
CA THR A 238 14.61 -26.68 -8.80
C THR A 238 13.51 -27.59 -9.37
N PRO A 239 13.78 -28.33 -10.45
CA PRO A 239 12.84 -29.33 -10.95
C PRO A 239 12.65 -30.47 -9.93
N PRO A 240 11.54 -31.23 -10.01
CA PRO A 240 11.26 -32.32 -9.08
C PRO A 240 12.29 -33.45 -9.21
N ILE A 241 12.65 -34.05 -8.08
CA ILE A 241 13.58 -35.18 -8.01
C ILE A 241 12.83 -36.48 -8.31
N GLU A 242 13.35 -37.26 -9.24
CA GLU A 242 12.78 -38.57 -9.63
C GLU A 242 12.71 -39.53 -8.43
N GLY A 243 11.57 -40.21 -8.28
CA GLY A 243 11.36 -41.21 -7.23
C GLY A 243 11.36 -40.66 -5.80
N TYR A 244 11.37 -39.34 -5.57
CA TYR A 244 11.37 -38.78 -4.21
C TYR A 244 10.12 -39.18 -3.42
N VAL A 245 8.95 -39.12 -4.04
CA VAL A 245 7.67 -39.50 -3.42
C VAL A 245 7.66 -40.99 -3.07
N GLU A 246 8.24 -41.84 -3.90
CA GLU A 246 8.34 -43.28 -3.67
C GLU A 246 9.25 -43.57 -2.48
N LYS A 247 10.45 -42.96 -2.43
CA LYS A 247 11.37 -43.06 -1.29
C LYS A 247 10.75 -42.59 0.02
N VAL A 248 9.98 -41.48 -0.01
CA VAL A 248 9.26 -40.99 1.18
C VAL A 248 8.16 -41.98 1.61
N ARG A 249 7.43 -42.56 0.66
CA ARG A 249 6.40 -43.58 0.95
C ARG A 249 7.01 -44.87 1.50
N GLU A 250 8.13 -45.32 0.95
CA GLU A 250 8.87 -46.49 1.43
C GLU A 250 9.42 -46.26 2.84
N ALA A 251 10.04 -45.09 3.08
CA ALA A 251 10.48 -44.69 4.41
C ALA A 251 9.31 -44.66 5.40
N ALA A 252 8.19 -44.03 5.06
CA ALA A 252 7.01 -43.97 5.93
C ALA A 252 6.47 -45.37 6.28
N LYS A 253 6.39 -46.28 5.29
CA LYS A 253 6.00 -47.69 5.53
C LYS A 253 6.94 -48.38 6.52
N THR A 254 8.26 -48.19 6.40
CA THR A 254 9.23 -48.79 7.33
C THR A 254 9.15 -48.24 8.76
N TYR A 255 8.78 -46.96 8.94
CA TYR A 255 8.63 -46.36 10.27
C TYR A 255 7.34 -46.77 10.99
N VAL A 256 6.22 -46.94 10.28
CA VAL A 256 4.93 -47.36 10.87
C VAL A 256 5.00 -48.77 11.48
N GLY A 257 5.81 -49.67 10.91
CA GLY A 257 6.02 -51.02 11.44
C GLY A 257 6.79 -51.08 12.77
N LYS A 258 7.54 -50.03 13.14
CA LYS A 258 8.41 -50.04 14.33
C LYS A 258 7.77 -49.50 15.61
N GLN A 259 6.55 -48.95 15.57
CA GLN A 259 5.89 -48.33 16.73
C GLN A 259 4.85 -49.20 17.46
N LYS A 260 4.61 -50.46 17.05
CA LYS A 260 3.71 -51.41 17.76
C LYS A 260 4.45 -52.41 18.66
N LEU A 261 5.41 -51.93 19.45
CA LEU A 261 6.05 -52.69 20.53
C LEU A 261 6.13 -51.80 21.78
N ARG A 262 5.00 -51.65 22.46
CA ARG A 262 4.90 -51.20 23.85
C ARG A 262 3.64 -51.81 24.46
#